data_AF-A0A5B8CVQ5-F1
#
_entry.id   AF-A0A5B8CVQ5-F1
#
_cell.length_a   1.000
_cell.length_b   1.000
_cell.length_c   1.000
_cell.angle_alpha   90.00
_cell.angle_beta   90.00
_cell.angle_gamma   90.00
#
_symmetry.space_group_name_H-M   'P 1'
#
loop_
_entity.id
_entity.type
_entity.pdbx_description
1 polymer ?
#
loop_
_entity_poly.entity_id
_entity_poly.type
_entity_poly.pdbx_seq_one_letter_code
_entity_poly.pdbx_strand_id
1 'polypeptide(L)'
;MEMTYEERLKFMHQLCLAQTQAADPTEAQAVAGFTNADVADSVHYLASFLTFKAIQSAGRHPADELQNDFDMLGVYQCFGMMVFAFLFMPLTQDGHTPDYDRAQITIGKTLFDGLAPEMLAELIESGFHKFKLIAEAESEHWQEYRENLDKVTISYMIATTDDDSPHSAEDVLPLFGQLLSQLCEAFTAD
;
A
#
# COMPACT_ATOMS: atom_id res chain seq x y z
N MET A 1 -19.40 -12.18 10.98
CA MET A 1 -18.42 -13.15 11.52
C MET A 1 -17.34 -12.34 12.20
N GLU A 2 -16.97 -12.64 13.44
CA GLU A 2 -15.88 -11.92 14.09
C GLU A 2 -14.56 -12.44 13.52
N MET A 3 -13.86 -11.60 12.76
CA MET A 3 -12.56 -11.91 12.15
C MET A 3 -11.44 -11.25 12.95
N THR A 4 -10.35 -11.98 13.16
CA THR A 4 -9.07 -11.43 13.62
C THR A 4 -8.49 -10.45 12.61
N TYR A 5 -7.52 -9.63 13.03
CA TYR A 5 -6.84 -8.70 12.12
C TYR A 5 -6.15 -9.42 10.96
N GLU A 6 -5.46 -10.53 11.25
CA GLU A 6 -4.82 -11.38 10.25
C GLU A 6 -5.83 -11.93 9.23
N GLU A 7 -6.99 -12.40 9.70
CA GLU A 7 -8.06 -12.87 8.81
C GLU A 7 -8.62 -11.73 7.96
N ARG A 8 -8.81 -10.52 8.52
CA ARG A 8 -9.25 -9.35 7.76
C ARG A 8 -8.26 -9.00 6.64
N LEU A 9 -6.96 -9.04 6.89
CA LEU A 9 -5.95 -8.80 5.85
C LEU A 9 -6.01 -9.85 4.73
N LYS A 10 -6.08 -11.14 5.08
CA LYS A 10 -6.19 -12.22 4.09
C LYS A 10 -7.48 -12.10 3.28
N PHE A 11 -8.59 -11.77 3.92
CA PHE A 11 -9.87 -11.58 3.26
C PHE A 11 -9.86 -10.37 2.33
N MET A 12 -9.35 -9.23 2.81
CA MET A 12 -9.16 -8.02 2.01
C MET A 12 -8.30 -8.30 0.78
N HIS A 13 -7.20 -9.04 0.92
CA HIS A 13 -6.38 -9.46 -0.22
C HIS A 13 -7.20 -10.22 -1.27
N GLN A 14 -8.01 -11.21 -0.87
CA GLN A 14 -8.85 -11.95 -1.83
C GLN A 14 -9.86 -11.05 -2.54
N LEU A 15 -10.48 -10.11 -1.81
CA LEU A 15 -11.42 -9.14 -2.40
C LEU A 15 -10.73 -8.20 -3.40
N CYS A 16 -9.57 -7.66 -3.06
CA CYS A 16 -8.79 -6.82 -3.97
C CYS A 16 -8.29 -7.60 -5.19
N LEU A 17 -7.90 -8.86 -5.01
CA LEU A 17 -7.49 -9.74 -6.12
C LEU A 17 -8.63 -9.98 -7.11
N ALA A 18 -9.84 -10.25 -6.60
CA ALA A 18 -11.05 -10.39 -7.42
C ALA A 18 -11.30 -9.15 -8.31
N GLN A 19 -11.13 -7.95 -7.74
CA GLN A 19 -11.28 -6.68 -8.49
C GLN A 19 -10.27 -6.56 -9.64
N THR A 20 -9.05 -7.08 -9.48
CA THR A 20 -8.01 -7.00 -10.52
C THR A 20 -8.19 -8.03 -11.65
N GLN A 21 -8.81 -9.18 -11.36
CA GLN A 21 -8.90 -10.28 -12.32
C GLN A 21 -10.10 -10.21 -13.26
N ALA A 22 -11.05 -9.27 -13.04
CA ALA A 22 -12.32 -9.18 -13.77
C ALA A 22 -13.07 -10.52 -13.90
N ALA A 23 -12.77 -11.45 -13.00
CA ALA A 23 -13.38 -12.75 -12.87
C ALA A 23 -14.03 -12.74 -11.49
N ASP A 24 -15.33 -13.03 -11.41
CA ASP A 24 -15.98 -13.29 -10.12
C ASP A 24 -15.43 -14.61 -9.58
N PRO A 25 -14.52 -14.63 -8.57
CA PRO A 25 -14.14 -15.88 -7.97
C PRO A 25 -15.38 -16.48 -7.32
N THR A 26 -15.60 -17.78 -7.52
CA THR A 26 -16.64 -18.48 -6.77
C THR A 26 -16.36 -18.35 -5.26
N GLU A 27 -17.40 -18.31 -4.43
CA GLU A 27 -17.26 -18.26 -2.96
C GLU A 27 -16.31 -19.35 -2.44
N ALA A 28 -16.34 -20.55 -3.05
CA ALA A 28 -15.41 -21.64 -2.75
C ALA A 28 -13.94 -21.33 -3.09
N GLN A 29 -13.66 -20.58 -4.16
CA GLN A 29 -12.31 -20.13 -4.51
C GLN A 29 -11.83 -19.03 -3.56
N ALA A 30 -12.70 -18.09 -3.18
CA ALA A 30 -12.37 -17.06 -2.19
C ALA A 30 -12.06 -17.67 -0.82
N VAL A 31 -12.85 -18.66 -0.37
CA VAL A 31 -12.64 -19.39 0.88
C VAL A 31 -11.37 -20.26 0.86
N ALA A 32 -11.08 -20.95 -0.26
CA ALA A 32 -9.86 -21.75 -0.40
C ALA A 32 -8.59 -20.90 -0.49
N GLY A 33 -8.65 -19.72 -1.15
CA GLY A 33 -7.58 -18.74 -1.19
C GLY A 33 -7.34 -18.11 0.19
N PHE A 34 -8.41 -17.75 0.90
CA PHE A 34 -8.39 -17.23 2.26
C PHE A 34 -7.70 -18.18 3.26
N THR A 35 -7.98 -19.48 3.17
CA THR A 35 -7.43 -20.48 4.12
C THR A 35 -5.93 -20.71 3.94
N ASN A 36 -5.40 -20.53 2.72
CA ASN A 36 -4.00 -20.82 2.39
C ASN A 36 -3.14 -19.56 2.22
N ALA A 37 -3.72 -18.37 2.35
CA ALA A 37 -2.98 -17.12 2.17
C ALA A 37 -2.00 -16.90 3.32
N ASP A 38 -0.74 -16.67 2.95
CA ASP A 38 0.26 -16.14 3.87
C ASP A 38 -0.04 -14.67 4.17
N VAL A 39 0.04 -14.29 5.45
CA VAL A 39 -0.30 -12.92 5.88
C VAL A 39 0.71 -11.91 5.35
N ALA A 40 2.01 -12.26 5.32
CA ALA A 40 3.04 -11.34 4.81
C ALA A 40 2.86 -11.11 3.31
N ASP A 41 2.62 -12.18 2.53
CA ASP A 41 2.31 -12.05 1.10
C ASP A 41 1.03 -11.22 0.86
N SER A 42 0.02 -11.35 1.74
CA SER A 42 -1.19 -10.53 1.67
C SER A 42 -0.88 -9.06 1.91
N VAL A 43 -0.05 -8.72 2.89
CA VAL A 43 0.35 -7.34 3.16
C VAL A 43 1.18 -6.76 2.01
N HIS A 44 2.10 -7.53 1.41
CA HIS A 44 2.85 -7.09 0.22
C HIS A 44 1.93 -6.73 -0.95
N TYR A 45 0.97 -7.62 -1.24
CA TYR A 45 -0.01 -7.39 -2.31
C TYR A 45 -0.85 -6.14 -2.02
N LEU A 46 -1.40 -6.04 -0.82
CA LEU A 46 -2.28 -4.94 -0.42
C LEU A 46 -1.55 -3.59 -0.45
N ALA A 47 -0.30 -3.52 0.03
CA ALA A 47 0.51 -2.31 -0.06
C ALA A 47 0.70 -1.85 -1.51
N SER A 48 1.00 -2.80 -2.41
CA SER A 48 1.17 -2.54 -3.84
C SER A 48 -0.16 -2.11 -4.49
N PHE A 49 -1.26 -2.81 -4.18
CA PHE A 49 -2.59 -2.52 -4.71
C PHE A 49 -3.07 -1.13 -4.28
N LEU A 50 -2.99 -0.81 -2.99
CA LEU A 50 -3.41 0.48 -2.46
C LEU A 50 -2.57 1.63 -3.02
N THR A 51 -1.26 1.42 -3.20
CA THR A 51 -0.39 2.41 -3.83
C THR A 51 -0.76 2.64 -5.29
N PHE A 52 -0.99 1.58 -6.05
CA PHE A 52 -1.47 1.67 -7.43
C PHE A 52 -2.80 2.44 -7.51
N LYS A 53 -3.74 2.14 -6.63
CA LYS A 53 -5.03 2.83 -6.55
C LYS A 53 -4.89 4.29 -6.13
N ALA A 54 -3.96 4.60 -5.23
CA ALA A 54 -3.63 5.97 -4.84
C ALA A 54 -3.10 6.78 -6.04
N ILE A 55 -2.18 6.21 -6.81
CA ILE A 55 -1.63 6.83 -8.03
C ILE A 55 -2.76 7.12 -9.03
N GLN A 56 -3.64 6.14 -9.28
CA GLN A 56 -4.79 6.32 -10.16
C GLN A 56 -5.73 7.42 -9.65
N SER A 57 -6.07 7.41 -8.36
CA SER A 57 -6.97 8.40 -7.76
C SER A 57 -6.37 9.81 -7.72
N ALA A 58 -5.04 9.93 -7.64
CA ALA A 58 -4.33 11.19 -7.73
C ALA A 58 -4.24 11.74 -9.17
N GLY A 59 -4.72 10.99 -10.17
CA GLY A 59 -4.62 11.36 -11.58
C GLY A 59 -3.18 11.34 -12.11
N ARG A 60 -2.29 10.59 -11.45
CA ARG A 60 -0.87 10.49 -11.79
C ARG A 60 -0.59 9.30 -12.70
N HIS A 61 0.46 9.41 -13.52
CA HIS A 61 0.82 8.42 -14.52
C HIS A 61 2.31 8.07 -14.43
N PRO A 62 2.68 6.89 -13.91
CA PRO A 62 4.09 6.49 -13.76
C PRO A 62 4.88 6.52 -15.08
N ALA A 63 4.22 6.28 -16.22
CA ALA A 63 4.86 6.36 -17.54
C ALA A 63 5.27 7.79 -17.93
N ASP A 64 4.55 8.80 -17.44
CA ASP A 64 4.87 10.20 -17.67
C ASP A 64 6.00 10.64 -16.73
N GLU A 65 5.96 10.22 -15.46
CA GLU A 65 7.03 10.48 -14.48
C GLU A 65 8.36 9.84 -14.91
N LEU A 66 8.31 8.63 -15.47
CA LEU A 66 9.50 7.96 -16.02
C LEU A 66 10.24 8.81 -17.06
N GLN A 67 9.52 9.67 -17.80
CA GLN A 67 10.10 10.54 -18.83
C GLN A 67 10.47 11.92 -18.29
N ASN A 68 9.71 12.44 -17.32
CA ASN A 68 9.75 13.84 -16.93
C ASN A 68 10.33 14.07 -15.51
N ASP A 69 10.11 13.16 -14.57
CA ASP A 69 10.55 13.25 -13.17
C ASP A 69 10.70 11.85 -12.54
N PHE A 70 11.85 11.22 -12.81
CA PHE A 70 12.12 9.86 -12.35
C PHE A 70 12.15 9.73 -10.81
N ASP A 71 12.54 10.78 -10.08
CA ASP A 71 12.61 10.73 -8.61
C ASP A 71 11.23 10.59 -7.97
N MET A 72 10.18 11.05 -8.66
CA MET A 72 8.78 10.89 -8.22
C MET A 72 8.36 9.42 -8.13
N LEU A 73 8.92 8.54 -8.96
CA LEU A 73 8.68 7.11 -8.85
C LEU A 73 9.25 6.53 -7.54
N GLY A 74 10.34 7.11 -7.02
CA GLY A 74 10.85 6.83 -5.67
C GLY A 74 9.88 7.27 -4.57
N VAL A 75 9.12 8.35 -4.79
CA VAL A 75 8.07 8.79 -3.85
C VAL A 75 6.90 7.80 -3.82
N TYR A 76 6.52 7.25 -4.98
CA TYR A 76 5.50 6.19 -5.06
C TYR A 76 5.94 4.92 -4.32
N GLN A 77 7.20 4.52 -4.47
CA GLN A 77 7.80 3.43 -3.71
C GLN A 77 7.79 3.71 -2.19
N CYS A 78 8.15 4.93 -1.79
CA CYS A 78 8.07 5.37 -0.40
C CYS A 78 6.65 5.23 0.16
N PHE A 79 5.64 5.68 -0.58
CA PHE A 79 4.24 5.55 -0.20
C PHE A 79 3.85 4.08 0.02
N GLY A 80 4.25 3.19 -0.90
CA GLY A 80 4.00 1.75 -0.75
C GLY A 80 4.66 1.15 0.49
N MET A 81 5.88 1.57 0.82
CA MET A 81 6.56 1.17 2.05
C MET A 81 5.84 1.66 3.32
N MET A 82 5.27 2.87 3.29
CA MET A 82 4.47 3.39 4.41
C MET A 82 3.17 2.61 4.58
N VAL A 83 2.44 2.34 3.49
CA VAL A 83 1.22 1.51 3.55
C VAL A 83 1.53 0.12 4.08
N PHE A 84 2.63 -0.50 3.62
CA PHE A 84 3.11 -1.77 4.16
C PHE A 84 3.34 -1.70 5.67
N ALA A 85 4.04 -0.65 6.14
CA ALA A 85 4.32 -0.49 7.57
C ALA A 85 3.03 -0.39 8.40
N PHE A 86 2.02 0.37 7.95
CA PHE A 86 0.76 0.51 8.67
C PHE A 86 -0.13 -0.74 8.63
N LEU A 87 -0.14 -1.47 7.51
CA LEU A 87 -0.81 -2.78 7.43
C LEU A 87 -0.13 -3.83 8.32
N PHE A 88 1.19 -3.75 8.51
CA PHE A 88 1.92 -4.72 9.32
C PHE A 88 1.94 -4.37 10.81
N MET A 89 1.80 -3.10 11.17
CA MET A 89 1.96 -2.63 12.56
C MET A 89 1.08 -3.41 13.56
N PRO A 90 -0.23 -3.66 13.32
CA PRO A 90 -1.03 -4.44 14.26
C PRO A 90 -0.58 -5.91 14.39
N LEU A 91 -0.08 -6.52 13.30
CA LEU A 91 0.44 -7.91 13.32
C LEU A 91 1.65 -8.07 14.25
N THR A 92 2.40 -7.00 14.51
CA THR A 92 3.52 -7.06 15.47
C THR A 92 3.06 -7.34 16.89
N GLN A 93 1.84 -6.94 17.25
CA GLN A 93 1.22 -7.26 18.53
C GLN A 93 0.88 -8.75 18.64
N ASP A 94 0.68 -9.41 17.49
CA ASP A 94 0.42 -10.85 17.37
C ASP A 94 1.71 -11.68 17.19
N GLY A 95 2.89 -11.05 17.31
CA GLY A 95 4.19 -11.71 17.26
C GLY A 95 4.81 -11.84 15.87
N HIS A 96 4.21 -11.25 14.84
CA HIS A 96 4.81 -11.19 13.50
C HIS A 96 5.92 -10.13 13.42
N THR A 97 6.92 -10.35 12.57
CA THR A 97 8.02 -9.40 12.35
C THR A 97 8.02 -8.92 10.90
N PRO A 98 8.02 -7.59 10.63
CA PRO A 98 8.06 -7.09 9.27
C PRO A 98 9.43 -7.33 8.63
N ASP A 99 9.43 -7.86 7.41
CA ASP A 99 10.62 -7.99 6.56
C ASP A 99 10.67 -6.84 5.56
N TYR A 100 11.23 -5.70 5.98
CA TYR A 100 11.33 -4.51 5.13
C TYR A 100 12.26 -4.70 3.92
N ASP A 101 13.25 -5.60 4.01
CA ASP A 101 14.16 -5.91 2.91
C ASP A 101 13.43 -6.66 1.79
N ARG A 102 12.60 -7.64 2.15
CA ARG A 102 11.73 -8.32 1.19
C ARG A 102 10.60 -7.41 0.70
N ALA A 103 10.02 -6.58 1.58
CA ALA A 103 8.90 -5.72 1.24
C ALA A 103 9.27 -4.69 0.17
N GLN A 104 10.39 -3.98 0.33
CA GLN A 104 10.81 -2.96 -0.64
C GLN A 104 11.05 -3.57 -2.03
N ILE A 105 11.63 -4.76 -2.10
CA ILE A 105 11.89 -5.46 -3.37
C ILE A 105 10.57 -5.92 -4.00
N THR A 106 9.66 -6.47 -3.19
CA THR A 106 8.37 -6.99 -3.68
C THR A 106 7.50 -5.85 -4.21
N ILE A 107 7.32 -4.81 -3.39
CA ILE A 107 6.50 -3.64 -3.75
C ILE A 107 7.06 -2.94 -4.98
N GLY A 108 8.38 -2.72 -5.04
CA GLY A 108 9.01 -2.07 -6.19
C GLY A 108 8.84 -2.87 -7.48
N LYS A 109 9.08 -4.19 -7.44
CA LYS A 109 8.86 -5.07 -8.60
C LYS A 109 7.40 -5.10 -9.04
N THR A 110 6.47 -5.09 -8.10
CA THR A 110 5.04 -5.14 -8.42
C THR A 110 4.54 -3.82 -9.02
N LEU A 111 4.99 -2.67 -8.50
CA LEU A 111 4.55 -1.36 -8.97
C LEU A 111 5.18 -0.96 -10.31
N PHE A 112 6.44 -1.34 -10.54
CA PHE A 112 7.24 -0.87 -11.67
C PHE A 112 7.70 -2.01 -12.58
N ASP A 113 6.84 -3.00 -12.75
CA ASP A 113 7.09 -4.11 -13.68
C ASP A 113 7.41 -3.57 -15.09
N GLY A 114 8.40 -4.17 -15.73
CA GLY A 114 8.90 -3.76 -17.04
C GLY A 114 10.02 -2.70 -17.05
N LEU A 115 10.39 -2.11 -15.91
CA LEU A 115 11.60 -1.28 -15.83
C LEU A 115 12.89 -2.12 -15.92
N ALA A 116 13.96 -1.49 -16.43
CA ALA A 116 15.29 -2.09 -16.43
C ALA A 116 15.76 -2.34 -14.99
N PRO A 117 16.50 -3.43 -14.72
CA PRO A 117 16.93 -3.78 -13.36
C PRO A 117 17.69 -2.66 -12.63
N GLU A 118 18.50 -1.90 -13.34
CA GLU A 118 19.30 -0.80 -12.80
C GLU A 118 18.41 0.35 -12.31
N MET A 119 17.42 0.73 -13.13
CA MET A 119 16.45 1.77 -12.77
C MET A 119 15.57 1.33 -11.60
N LEU A 120 15.17 0.06 -11.61
CA LEU A 120 14.38 -0.52 -10.53
C LEU A 120 15.15 -0.51 -9.20
N ALA A 121 16.44 -0.84 -9.22
CA ALA A 121 17.29 -0.79 -8.03
C ALA A 121 17.40 0.64 -7.48
N GLU A 122 17.69 1.62 -8.35
CA GLU A 122 17.80 3.03 -7.97
C GLU A 122 16.51 3.56 -7.33
N LEU A 123 15.36 3.24 -7.92
CA LEU A 123 14.05 3.60 -7.41
C LEU A 123 13.76 2.97 -6.05
N ILE A 124 14.08 1.69 -5.87
CA ILE A 124 13.85 0.98 -4.61
C ILE A 124 14.70 1.59 -3.51
N GLU A 125 15.98 1.87 -3.79
CA GLU A 125 16.89 2.53 -2.86
C GLU A 125 16.42 3.95 -2.51
N SER A 126 16.05 4.75 -3.51
CA SER A 126 15.52 6.11 -3.32
C SER A 126 14.25 6.10 -2.47
N GLY A 127 13.27 5.26 -2.81
CA GLY A 127 12.02 5.17 -2.07
C GLY A 127 12.21 4.66 -0.63
N PHE A 128 13.10 3.70 -0.40
CA PHE A 128 13.40 3.24 0.94
C PHE A 128 14.14 4.28 1.77
N HIS A 129 15.01 5.08 1.14
CA HIS A 129 15.65 6.22 1.80
C HIS A 129 14.63 7.27 2.23
N LYS A 130 13.72 7.68 1.32
CA LYS A 130 12.63 8.63 1.63
C LYS A 130 11.73 8.10 2.75
N PHE A 131 11.39 6.81 2.72
CA PHE A 131 10.62 6.16 3.78
C PHE A 131 11.30 6.31 5.16
N LYS A 132 12.61 6.06 5.25
CA LYS A 132 13.37 6.25 6.50
C LYS A 132 13.35 7.70 6.97
N LEU A 133 13.57 8.65 6.06
CA LEU A 133 13.53 10.08 6.39
C LEU A 133 12.19 10.47 7.01
N ILE A 134 11.07 10.00 6.44
CA ILE A 134 9.74 10.28 6.98
C ILE A 134 9.53 9.54 8.30
N ALA A 135 9.97 8.29 8.44
CA ALA A 135 9.81 7.53 9.68
C ALA A 135 10.55 8.18 10.86
N GLU A 136 11.74 8.75 10.60
CA GLU A 136 12.60 9.41 11.59
C GLU A 136 12.24 10.89 11.80
N ALA A 137 11.37 11.46 10.96
CA ALA A 137 11.00 12.87 11.05
C ALA A 137 10.16 13.16 12.31
N GLU A 138 10.67 14.07 13.13
CA GLU A 138 10.03 14.53 14.36
C GLU A 138 9.11 15.75 14.16
N SER A 139 9.09 16.37 12.96
CA SER A 139 8.22 17.52 12.73
C SER A 139 6.73 17.13 12.83
N GLU A 140 5.93 18.03 13.38
CA GLU A 140 4.48 17.83 13.60
C GLU A 140 3.76 17.42 12.31
N HIS A 141 4.07 18.07 11.19
CA HIS A 141 3.49 17.74 9.89
C HIS A 141 3.70 16.27 9.49
N TRP A 142 4.90 15.71 9.70
CA TRP A 142 5.16 14.31 9.35
C TRP A 142 4.53 13.33 10.36
N GLN A 143 4.37 13.74 11.62
CA GLN A 143 3.60 12.97 12.60
C GLN A 143 2.12 12.88 12.18
N GLU A 144 1.50 14.02 11.86
CA GLU A 144 0.12 14.09 11.39
C GLU A 144 -0.09 13.29 10.10
N TYR A 145 0.84 13.41 9.14
CA TYR A 145 0.78 12.65 7.90
C TYR A 145 0.75 11.14 8.16
N ARG A 146 1.66 10.65 9.02
CA ARG A 146 1.73 9.23 9.41
C ARG A 146 0.45 8.77 10.10
N GLU A 147 -0.08 9.56 11.03
CA GLU A 147 -1.35 9.24 11.68
C GLU A 147 -2.53 9.19 10.71
N ASN A 148 -2.58 10.11 9.75
CA ASN A 148 -3.65 10.14 8.76
C ASN A 148 -3.58 8.93 7.83
N LEU A 149 -2.38 8.54 7.40
CA LEU A 149 -2.21 7.34 6.59
C LEU A 149 -2.54 6.06 7.36
N ASP A 150 -2.19 5.96 8.64
CA ASP A 150 -2.63 4.86 9.51
C ASP A 150 -4.16 4.77 9.59
N LYS A 151 -4.82 5.89 9.92
CA LYS A 151 -6.28 5.98 10.02
C LYS A 151 -6.95 5.54 8.71
N VAL A 152 -6.48 6.06 7.56
CA VAL A 152 -7.02 5.70 6.25
C VAL A 152 -6.80 4.21 5.94
N THR A 153 -5.64 3.66 6.31
CA THR A 153 -5.33 2.22 6.13
C THR A 153 -6.28 1.34 6.91
N ILE A 154 -6.52 1.65 8.19
CA ILE A 154 -7.46 0.90 9.03
C ILE A 154 -8.91 1.11 8.57
N SER A 155 -9.31 2.34 8.22
CA SER A 155 -10.64 2.62 7.69
C SER A 155 -10.93 1.84 6.42
N TYR A 156 -9.96 1.72 5.51
CA TYR A 156 -10.13 0.95 4.28
C TYR A 156 -10.29 -0.54 4.56
N MET A 157 -9.50 -1.08 5.48
CA MET A 157 -9.62 -2.48 5.89
C MET A 157 -11.00 -2.77 6.47
N ILE A 158 -11.50 -1.93 7.38
CA ILE A 158 -12.85 -2.08 7.95
C ILE A 158 -13.89 -1.96 6.84
N ALA A 159 -13.84 -0.91 6.02
CA ALA A 159 -14.79 -0.67 4.95
C ALA A 159 -14.83 -1.76 3.87
N THR A 160 -13.74 -2.53 3.73
CA THR A 160 -13.66 -3.64 2.77
C THR A 160 -14.08 -4.98 3.37
N THR A 161 -13.97 -5.16 4.68
CA THR A 161 -14.14 -6.47 5.35
C THR A 161 -15.31 -6.52 6.32
N ASP A 162 -15.99 -5.40 6.54
CA ASP A 162 -17.11 -5.25 7.45
C ASP A 162 -18.32 -4.65 6.74
N ASP A 163 -19.35 -5.47 6.51
CA ASP A 163 -20.59 -5.06 5.83
C ASP A 163 -21.37 -4.00 6.63
N ASP A 164 -21.12 -3.89 7.95
CA ASP A 164 -21.76 -2.91 8.83
C ASP A 164 -20.96 -1.57 8.91
N SER A 165 -19.89 -1.42 8.12
CA SER A 165 -19.10 -0.19 8.06
C SER A 165 -19.95 1.01 7.63
N PRO A 166 -19.79 2.19 8.25
CA PRO A 166 -20.51 3.41 7.84
C PRO A 166 -20.04 3.97 6.49
N HIS A 167 -18.90 3.50 5.97
CA HIS A 167 -18.31 3.91 4.71
C HIS A 167 -17.98 2.69 3.84
N SER A 168 -18.13 2.83 2.54
CA SER A 168 -17.69 1.80 1.58
C SER A 168 -16.19 1.94 1.28
N ALA A 169 -15.58 0.88 0.76
CA ALA A 169 -14.19 0.92 0.30
C ALA A 169 -13.97 2.00 -0.79
N GLU A 170 -14.98 2.25 -1.65
CA GLU A 170 -14.95 3.27 -2.69
C GLU A 170 -14.95 4.69 -2.13
N ASP A 171 -15.55 4.93 -0.96
CA ASP A 171 -15.53 6.22 -0.28
C ASP A 171 -14.16 6.53 0.34
N VAL A 172 -13.45 5.50 0.80
CA VAL A 172 -12.16 5.64 1.50
C VAL A 172 -10.98 5.70 0.52
N LEU A 173 -11.04 4.96 -0.60
CA LEU A 173 -9.95 4.85 -1.56
C LEU A 173 -9.39 6.21 -2.05
N PRO A 174 -10.22 7.25 -2.33
CA PRO A 174 -9.71 8.55 -2.75
C PRO A 174 -8.82 9.25 -1.73
N LEU A 175 -8.94 8.93 -0.44
CA LEU A 175 -8.12 9.51 0.62
C LEU A 175 -6.65 9.10 0.49
N PHE A 176 -6.38 7.87 0.02
CA PHE A 176 -5.01 7.48 -0.29
C PHE A 176 -4.42 8.32 -1.43
N GLY A 177 -5.21 8.65 -2.45
CA GLY A 177 -4.78 9.53 -3.54
C GLY A 177 -4.43 10.94 -3.04
N GLN A 178 -5.23 11.48 -2.11
CA GLN A 178 -4.94 12.77 -1.48
C GLN A 178 -3.63 12.74 -0.68
N LEU A 179 -3.43 11.70 0.15
CA LEU A 179 -2.19 11.52 0.92
C LEU A 179 -0.98 11.28 0.03
N LEU A 180 -1.14 10.57 -1.09
CA LEU A 180 -0.07 10.42 -2.07
C LEU A 180 0.29 11.76 -2.70
N SER A 181 -0.70 12.56 -3.12
CA SER A 181 -0.44 13.90 -3.68
C SER A 181 0.30 14.80 -2.72
N GLN A 182 -0.10 14.83 -1.45
CA GLN A 182 0.62 15.59 -0.40
C GLN A 182 2.07 15.14 -0.25
N LEU A 183 2.31 13.82 -0.28
CA LEU A 183 3.66 13.28 -0.22
C LEU A 183 4.48 13.69 -1.44
N CYS A 184 3.89 13.62 -2.65
CA CYS A 184 4.56 14.04 -3.87
C CYS A 184 4.89 15.54 -3.85
N GLU A 185 3.98 16.38 -3.37
CA GLU A 185 4.21 17.82 -3.20
C GLU A 185 5.38 18.09 -2.24
N ALA A 186 5.49 17.35 -1.14
CA ALA A 186 6.59 17.49 -0.18
C ALA A 186 7.97 17.09 -0.74
N PHE A 187 8.01 16.25 -1.79
CA PHE A 187 9.24 15.79 -2.45
C PHE A 187 9.46 16.41 -3.83
N THR A 188 8.55 17.25 -4.32
CA THR A 188 8.78 18.04 -5.52
C THR A 188 9.80 19.13 -5.16
N ALA A 189 10.91 19.19 -5.88
CA ALA A 189 11.92 20.22 -5.67
C ALA A 189 11.35 21.61 -6.01
N ASP A 190 11.55 22.59 -5.13
CA ASP A 190 11.57 24.01 -5.50
C ASP A 190 12.82 24.32 -6.36
#